data_AF-A0A9P1EXS4-F1
#
_entry.id   AF-A0A9P1EXS4-F1
#
_cell.length_a   1.000
_cell.length_b   1.000
_cell.length_c   1.000
_cell.angle_alpha   90.00
_cell.angle_beta   90.00
_cell.angle_gamma   90.00
#
_symmetry.space_group_name_H-M   'P 1'
#
loop_
_entity.id
_entity.type
_entity.pdbx_description
1 polymer ?
#
loop_
_entity_poly.entity_id
_entity_poly.type
_entity_poly.pdbx_seq_one_letter_code
_entity_poly.pdbx_strand_id
1 'polypeptide(L)'
;MKGTLEPSKFLEEPETLVANLDCTSEISVNAIFSEIPAQTGSLKHIVQIVTNKWLTEMIPDNLRHNFSVSTKPQKPQVSLPSRFINPPIAVLSGAIQIHGCDREKVAITVALLFQHHLDYCFSHARHRMQKQKKDENTSA
;
A
#
# COMPACT_ATOMS: atom_id res chain seq x y z
N MET A 1 6.92 13.16 -12.15
CA MET A 1 6.76 14.18 -11.07
C MET A 1 7.73 13.89 -9.94
N LYS A 2 8.37 14.94 -9.42
CA LYS A 2 9.05 14.89 -8.12
C LYS A 2 8.05 15.29 -7.04
N GLY A 3 8.17 14.71 -5.85
CA GLY A 3 7.37 15.07 -4.70
C GLY A 3 8.20 15.03 -3.43
N THR A 4 7.64 15.61 -2.38
CA THR A 4 8.17 15.58 -1.03
C THR A 4 7.11 15.03 -0.10
N LEU A 5 7.51 14.13 0.80
CA LEU A 5 6.69 13.60 1.86
C LEU A 5 7.25 14.06 3.20
N GLU A 6 6.44 14.85 3.90
CA GLU A 6 6.73 15.32 5.27
C GLU A 6 5.85 14.52 6.24
N PRO A 7 6.42 13.65 7.09
CA PRO A 7 5.63 12.73 7.89
C PRO A 7 4.75 13.42 8.94
N SER A 8 5.19 14.59 9.44
CA SER A 8 4.43 15.40 10.39
C SER A 8 3.06 15.82 9.84
N LYS A 9 2.93 16.02 8.52
CA LYS A 9 1.66 16.41 7.89
C LYS A 9 0.56 15.37 8.08
N PHE A 10 0.91 14.09 8.23
CA PHE A 10 -0.10 13.06 8.48
C PHE A 10 -0.80 13.26 9.82
N LEU A 11 -0.14 13.85 10.81
CA LEU A 11 -0.69 14.13 12.13
C LEU A 11 -1.51 15.44 12.17
N GLU A 12 -1.40 16.28 11.14
CA GLU A 12 -2.17 17.52 11.00
C GLU A 12 -3.54 17.28 10.34
N GLU A 13 -3.66 16.19 9.56
CA GLU A 13 -4.90 15.79 8.89
C GLU A 13 -5.85 15.07 9.85
N PRO A 14 -7.18 15.10 9.60
CA PRO A 14 -8.15 14.32 10.36
C PRO A 14 -7.76 12.83 10.39
N GLU A 15 -7.88 12.23 11.57
CA GLU A 15 -7.51 10.83 11.76
C GLU A 15 -8.40 9.91 10.92
N THR A 16 -7.75 9.03 10.17
CA THR A 16 -8.41 8.02 9.32
C THR A 16 -8.18 6.64 9.92
N LEU A 17 -9.25 6.06 10.46
CA LEU A 17 -9.26 4.73 11.05
C LEU A 17 -9.80 3.69 10.06
N VAL A 18 -9.18 2.52 10.02
CA VAL A 18 -9.67 1.36 9.26
C VAL A 18 -9.66 0.11 10.12
N ALA A 19 -10.68 -0.74 9.96
CA ALA A 19 -10.68 -2.04 10.59
C ALA A 19 -9.53 -2.92 10.07
N ASN A 20 -8.86 -3.62 10.99
CA ASN A 20 -7.80 -4.57 10.68
C ASN A 20 -8.31 -5.76 9.82
N LEU A 21 -7.41 -6.68 9.46
CA LEU A 21 -7.75 -7.79 8.55
C LEU A 21 -8.89 -8.66 9.10
N ASP A 22 -8.86 -8.93 10.41
CA ASP A 22 -9.82 -9.79 11.12
C ASP A 22 -11.04 -9.04 11.68
N CYS A 23 -11.13 -7.73 11.43
CA CYS A 23 -12.17 -6.83 11.95
C CYS A 23 -12.29 -6.81 13.49
N THR A 24 -11.19 -7.01 14.22
CA THR A 24 -11.16 -7.05 15.69
C THR A 24 -10.66 -5.75 16.34
N SER A 25 -9.92 -4.94 15.59
CA SER A 25 -9.41 -3.64 16.05
C SER A 25 -9.37 -2.64 14.90
N GLU A 26 -9.27 -1.37 15.25
CA GLU A 26 -9.03 -0.29 14.29
C GLU A 26 -7.55 0.05 14.23
N ILE A 27 -7.12 0.55 13.07
CA ILE A 27 -5.75 0.96 12.81
C ILE A 27 -5.77 2.34 12.16
N SER A 28 -4.92 3.23 12.68
CA SER A 28 -4.78 4.59 12.18
C SER A 28 -3.82 4.64 10.99
N VAL A 29 -4.36 5.03 9.83
CA VAL A 29 -3.58 5.24 8.60
C VAL A 29 -2.55 6.34 8.81
N ASN A 30 -2.99 7.44 9.41
CA ASN A 30 -2.16 8.61 9.72
C ASN A 30 -0.98 8.24 10.62
N ALA A 31 -1.24 7.49 11.70
CA ALA A 31 -0.20 7.06 12.62
C ALA A 31 0.87 6.22 11.90
N ILE A 32 0.46 5.20 11.14
CA ILE A 32 1.39 4.35 10.38
C ILE A 32 2.22 5.16 9.37
N PHE A 33 1.59 6.12 8.70
CA PHE A 33 2.29 6.94 7.71
C PHE A 33 3.25 7.96 8.36
N SER A 34 2.94 8.43 9.57
CA SER A 34 3.81 9.33 10.34
C SER A 34 5.14 8.69 10.76
N GLU A 35 5.20 7.35 10.82
CA GLU A 35 6.42 6.60 11.13
C GLU A 35 7.39 6.52 9.94
N ILE A 36 6.96 6.88 8.74
CA ILE A 36 7.81 6.85 7.54
C ILE A 36 8.81 8.02 7.63
N PRO A 37 10.12 7.81 7.42
CA PRO A 37 11.07 8.92 7.38
C PRO A 37 10.74 9.90 6.24
N ALA A 38 11.08 11.18 6.40
CA ALA A 38 10.88 12.17 5.34
C ALA A 38 11.48 11.71 4.00
N GLN A 39 10.72 11.87 2.93
CA GLN A 39 11.14 11.44 1.59
C GLN A 39 11.15 12.61 0.63
N THR A 40 12.12 12.64 -0.27
CA THR A 40 12.14 13.54 -1.43
C THR A 40 12.63 12.76 -2.63
N GLY A 41 11.89 12.80 -3.73
CA GLY A 41 12.25 12.00 -4.90
C GLY A 41 11.17 11.94 -5.95
N SER A 42 11.17 10.87 -6.75
CA SER A 42 10.08 10.63 -7.69
C SER A 42 8.80 10.27 -6.92
N LEU A 43 7.64 10.72 -7.42
CA LEU A 43 6.34 10.37 -6.83
C LEU A 43 6.17 8.85 -6.74
N LYS A 44 6.58 8.12 -7.78
CA LYS A 44 6.58 6.65 -7.80
C LYS A 44 7.31 6.08 -6.59
N HIS A 45 8.54 6.52 -6.34
CA HIS A 45 9.34 6.01 -5.23
C HIS A 45 8.69 6.27 -3.87
N ILE A 46 8.18 7.49 -3.65
CA ILE A 46 7.48 7.87 -2.41
C ILE A 46 6.27 6.96 -2.20
N VAL A 47 5.41 6.81 -3.21
CA VAL A 47 4.23 5.96 -3.12
C VAL A 47 4.62 4.51 -2.81
N GLN A 48 5.66 3.97 -3.44
CA GLN A 48 6.13 2.61 -3.18
C GLN A 48 6.59 2.40 -1.73
N ILE A 49 7.32 3.36 -1.14
CA ILE A 49 7.73 3.31 0.28
C ILE A 49 6.49 3.27 1.17
N VAL A 50 5.53 4.17 0.94
CA VAL A 50 4.30 4.26 1.73
C VAL A 50 3.47 3.00 1.60
N THR A 51 3.27 2.49 0.38
CA THR A 51 2.54 1.25 0.15
C THR A 51 3.22 0.05 0.81
N ASN A 52 4.55 -0.03 0.81
CA ASN A 52 5.28 -1.11 1.50
C ASN A 52 5.08 -1.07 3.02
N LYS A 53 5.19 0.13 3.63
CA LYS A 53 4.94 0.30 5.06
C LYS A 53 3.50 -0.08 5.39
N TRP A 54 2.53 0.46 4.65
CA TRP A 54 1.12 0.12 4.80
C TRP A 54 0.85 -1.38 4.75
N LEU A 55 1.35 -2.04 3.71
CA LEU A 55 1.14 -3.47 3.49
C LEU A 55 1.77 -4.33 4.59
N THR A 56 2.86 -3.86 5.21
CA THR A 56 3.55 -4.55 6.30
C THR A 56 2.79 -4.49 7.60
N GLU A 57 2.13 -3.37 7.89
CA GLU A 57 1.27 -3.26 9.06
C GLU A 57 -0.08 -3.97 8.87
N MET A 58 -0.62 -4.00 7.65
CA MET A 58 -1.97 -4.52 7.41
C MET A 58 -2.04 -6.02 7.13
N ILE A 59 -1.05 -6.57 6.42
CA ILE A 59 -1.13 -7.94 5.89
C ILE A 59 0.19 -8.67 6.15
N PRO A 60 0.16 -9.69 7.03
CA PRO A 60 1.29 -10.59 7.25
C PRO A 60 1.86 -11.15 5.94
N ASP A 61 3.18 -11.22 5.81
CA ASP A 61 3.85 -11.61 4.55
C ASP A 61 3.39 -12.98 4.03
N ASN A 62 3.16 -13.92 4.94
CA ASN A 62 2.65 -15.25 4.64
C ASN A 62 1.23 -15.27 4.06
N LEU A 63 0.43 -14.22 4.24
CA LEU A 63 -0.94 -14.15 3.71
C LEU A 63 -1.05 -13.35 2.40
N ARG A 64 -0.03 -12.55 2.05
CA ARG A 64 -0.07 -11.64 0.89
C ARG A 64 -0.36 -12.32 -0.45
N HIS A 65 0.09 -13.56 -0.62
CA HIS A 65 -0.12 -14.31 -1.86
C HIS A 65 -1.60 -14.61 -2.16
N ASN A 66 -2.48 -14.55 -1.14
CA ASN A 66 -3.91 -14.78 -1.26
C ASN A 66 -4.70 -13.59 -1.81
N PHE A 67 -4.10 -12.39 -1.85
CA PHE A 67 -4.81 -11.17 -2.20
C PHE A 67 -4.53 -10.70 -3.64
N SER A 68 -5.47 -9.92 -4.17
CA SER A 68 -5.34 -9.18 -5.43
C SER A 68 -6.08 -7.85 -5.31
N VAL A 69 -5.61 -6.82 -6.00
CA VAL A 69 -6.36 -5.54 -6.12
C VAL A 69 -7.47 -5.61 -7.19
N SER A 70 -7.55 -6.71 -7.95
CA SER A 70 -8.62 -6.94 -8.93
C SER A 70 -9.98 -7.09 -8.25
N THR A 71 -11.01 -6.51 -8.86
CA THR A 71 -12.41 -6.73 -8.47
C THR A 71 -12.94 -8.11 -8.86
N LYS A 72 -12.21 -8.83 -9.73
CA LYS A 72 -12.53 -10.19 -10.19
C LYS A 72 -11.25 -11.05 -10.19
N PRO A 73 -10.73 -11.41 -9.01
CA PRO A 73 -9.51 -12.20 -8.89
C PRO A 73 -9.73 -13.63 -9.40
N GLN A 74 -8.67 -14.24 -9.93
CA GLN A 74 -8.70 -15.67 -10.28
C GLN A 74 -8.47 -16.51 -9.01
N LYS A 75 -9.26 -17.57 -8.84
CA LYS A 75 -9.08 -18.51 -7.73
C LYS A 75 -7.64 -19.05 -7.71
N PRO A 76 -7.01 -19.21 -6.53
CA PRO A 76 -7.57 -19.10 -5.18
C PRO A 76 -7.56 -17.68 -4.57
N GLN A 77 -7.20 -16.65 -5.35
CA GLN A 77 -7.04 -15.29 -4.83
C GLN A 77 -8.39 -14.65 -4.48
N VAL A 78 -8.36 -13.74 -3.52
CA VAL A 78 -9.50 -12.91 -3.12
C VAL A 78 -9.19 -11.43 -3.31
N SER A 79 -10.24 -10.62 -3.50
CA SER A 79 -10.08 -9.18 -3.64
C SER A 79 -9.65 -8.59 -2.31
N LEU A 80 -8.65 -7.72 -2.34
CA LEU A 80 -8.26 -6.93 -1.20
C LEU A 80 -9.43 -6.00 -0.82
N PRO A 81 -9.87 -6.00 0.44
CA PRO A 81 -10.91 -5.07 0.90
C PRO A 81 -10.56 -3.61 0.58
N SER A 82 -11.52 -2.85 0.07
CA SER A 82 -11.34 -1.45 -0.34
C SER A 82 -10.86 -0.53 0.80
N ARG A 83 -11.13 -0.90 2.07
CA ARG A 83 -10.62 -0.21 3.26
C ARG A 83 -9.09 -0.21 3.36
N PHE A 84 -8.40 -1.14 2.70
CA PHE A 84 -6.94 -1.16 2.62
C PHE A 84 -6.38 -0.44 1.39
N ILE A 85 -7.24 0.15 0.56
CA ILE A 85 -6.88 0.82 -0.70
C ILE A 85 -7.26 2.30 -0.63
N ASN A 86 -8.53 2.62 -0.43
CA ASN A 86 -9.03 3.99 -0.61
C ASN A 86 -8.58 4.94 0.52
N PRO A 87 -8.72 4.58 1.81
CA PRO A 87 -8.25 5.43 2.91
C PRO A 87 -6.76 5.81 2.83
N PRO A 88 -5.80 4.86 2.62
CA PRO A 88 -4.38 5.23 2.51
C PRO A 88 -4.08 6.10 1.27
N ILE A 89 -4.79 5.90 0.16
CA ILE A 89 -4.64 6.77 -1.02
C ILE A 89 -5.09 8.20 -0.70
N ALA A 90 -6.22 8.36 -0.01
CA ALA A 90 -6.75 9.67 0.36
C ALA A 90 -5.79 10.44 1.27
N VAL A 91 -5.35 9.79 2.36
CA VAL A 91 -4.39 10.37 3.32
C VAL A 91 -3.07 10.74 2.62
N LEU A 92 -2.54 9.84 1.79
CA LEU A 92 -1.29 10.09 1.06
C LEU A 92 -1.41 11.26 0.07
N SER A 93 -2.54 11.37 -0.63
CA SER A 93 -2.77 12.42 -1.62
C SER A 93 -2.88 13.82 -0.98
N GLY A 94 -3.40 13.90 0.26
CA GLY A 94 -3.45 15.15 1.03
C GLY A 94 -2.07 15.60 1.53
N ALA A 95 -1.21 14.65 1.91
CA ALA A 95 0.07 14.94 2.56
C ALA A 95 1.25 15.17 1.60
N ILE A 96 1.25 14.59 0.40
CA ILE A 96 2.37 14.78 -0.55
C ILE A 96 2.35 16.19 -1.13
N GLN A 97 3.49 16.86 -1.06
CA GLN A 97 3.73 18.13 -1.74
C GLN A 97 4.32 17.90 -3.14
N ILE A 98 3.67 18.46 -4.15
CA ILE A 98 4.17 18.47 -5.53
C ILE A 98 4.05 19.89 -6.09
N HIS A 99 5.18 20.47 -6.48
CA HIS A 99 5.20 21.80 -7.09
C HIS A 99 4.82 21.74 -8.57
N GLY A 100 3.99 22.69 -9.01
CA GLY A 100 3.67 22.91 -10.43
C GLY A 100 2.75 21.85 -11.06
N CYS A 101 2.02 21.06 -10.26
CA CYS A 101 1.05 20.09 -10.75
C CYS A 101 -0.34 20.32 -10.17
N ASP A 102 -1.36 20.00 -10.96
CA ASP A 102 -2.75 19.99 -10.55
C ASP A 102 -3.01 18.91 -9.49
N ARG A 103 -3.63 19.28 -8.36
CA ARG A 103 -3.92 18.37 -7.24
C ARG A 103 -4.77 17.16 -7.65
N GLU A 104 -5.73 17.33 -8.56
CA GLU A 104 -6.56 16.22 -9.04
C GLU A 104 -5.71 15.21 -9.80
N LYS A 105 -4.81 15.70 -10.67
CA LYS A 105 -3.86 14.84 -11.38
C LYS A 105 -2.91 14.14 -10.41
N VAL A 106 -2.48 14.80 -9.33
CA VAL A 106 -1.67 14.17 -8.28
C VAL A 106 -2.43 13.02 -7.64
N ALA A 107 -3.67 13.24 -7.19
CA ALA A 107 -4.47 12.23 -6.52
C ALA A 107 -4.72 11.00 -7.41
N ILE A 108 -5.08 11.20 -8.67
CA ILE A 108 -5.24 10.12 -9.65
C ILE A 108 -3.93 9.34 -9.83
N THR A 109 -2.81 10.06 -9.96
CA THR A 109 -1.49 9.43 -10.14
C THR A 109 -1.07 8.64 -8.91
N VAL A 110 -1.30 9.17 -7.71
CA VAL A 110 -1.06 8.47 -6.43
C VAL A 110 -1.89 7.20 -6.37
N ALA A 111 -3.18 7.28 -6.67
CA ALA A 111 -4.08 6.13 -6.65
C ALA A 111 -3.61 5.00 -7.59
N LEU A 112 -3.26 5.34 -8.83
CA LEU A 112 -2.76 4.39 -9.82
C LEU A 112 -1.44 3.75 -9.39
N LEU A 113 -0.48 4.55 -8.91
CA LEU A 113 0.81 4.06 -8.43
C LEU A 113 0.66 3.14 -7.22
N PHE A 114 -0.23 3.49 -6.29
CA PHE A 114 -0.48 2.73 -5.07
C PHE A 114 -1.09 1.36 -5.40
N GLN A 115 -2.14 1.34 -6.22
CA GLN A 115 -2.78 0.09 -6.65
C GLN A 115 -1.82 -0.79 -7.48
N HIS A 116 -1.07 -0.19 -8.40
CA HIS A 116 -0.10 -0.93 -9.20
C HIS A 116 1.00 -1.56 -8.34
N HIS A 117 1.49 -0.84 -7.33
CA HIS A 117 2.50 -1.37 -6.43
C HIS A 117 1.95 -2.46 -5.50
N LEU A 118 0.71 -2.34 -5.01
CA LEU A 118 0.05 -3.43 -4.29
C LEU A 118 -0.05 -4.70 -5.15
N ASP A 119 -0.47 -4.57 -6.41
CA ASP A 119 -0.55 -5.71 -7.33
C ASP A 119 0.82 -6.37 -7.57
N TYR A 120 1.86 -5.55 -7.71
CA TYR A 120 3.24 -6.02 -7.78
C TYR A 120 3.64 -6.80 -6.51
N CYS A 121 3.37 -6.26 -5.32
CA CYS A 121 3.68 -6.93 -4.05
C CYS A 121 2.98 -8.30 -3.93
N PHE A 122 1.69 -8.37 -4.28
CA PHE A 122 0.95 -9.64 -4.24
C PHE A 122 1.46 -10.64 -5.29
N SER A 123 1.76 -10.17 -6.50
CA SER A 123 2.35 -11.01 -7.55
C SER A 123 3.71 -11.55 -7.14
N HIS A 124 4.54 -10.71 -6.52
CA HIS A 124 5.84 -11.13 -6.01
C HIS A 124 5.71 -12.17 -4.89
N ALA A 125 4.77 -11.99 -3.94
CA ALA A 125 4.50 -12.96 -2.89
C ALA A 125 4.08 -14.33 -3.45
N ARG A 126 3.24 -14.35 -4.50
CA ARG A 126 2.86 -15.59 -5.21
C ARG A 126 4.06 -16.28 -5.84
N HIS A 127 4.91 -15.54 -6.55
CA HIS A 127 6.12 -16.11 -7.15
C HIS A 127 7.06 -16.71 -6.11
N ARG A 128 7.24 -16.06 -4.95
CA ARG A 128 8.04 -16.60 -3.84
C ARG A 128 7.46 -17.90 -3.29
N MET A 129 6.14 -17.97 -3.08
CA MET A 129 5.47 -19.17 -2.59
C MET A 129 5.61 -20.35 -3.56
N GLN A 130 5.48 -20.11 -4.87
CA GLN A 130 5.67 -21.13 -5.89
C GLN A 130 7.11 -21.67 -5.92
N LYS A 131 8.10 -20.78 -5.76
CA LYS A 131 9.51 -21.17 -5.70
C LYS A 131 9.79 -22.04 -4.47
N GLN A 132 9.30 -21.64 -3.29
CA GLN A 132 9.45 -22.42 -2.05
C GLN A 132 8.88 -23.84 -2.18
N LYS A 133 7.66 -23.98 -2.70
CA LYS A 133 7.05 -25.29 -2.95
C LYS A 133 7.87 -26.18 -3.90
N LYS A 134 8.51 -25.59 -4.90
CA LYS A 134 9.37 -26.33 -5.84
C LYS A 134 10.64 -26.82 -5.15
N ASP A 135 11.26 -25.97 -4.33
CA ASP A 135 12.49 -26.30 -3.60
C ASP A 135 12.25 -27.41 -2.55
N GLU A 136 11.10 -27.37 -1.86
CA GLU A 136 10.66 -28.43 -0.94
C GLU A 136 10.48 -29.79 -1.65
N ASN A 137 9.83 -29.80 -2.81
CA ASN A 137 9.63 -31.03 -3.59
C ASN A 137 10.90 -31.61 -4.21
N THR A 138 11.97 -30.80 -4.35
CA THR A 138 13.26 -31.25 -4.92
C THR A 138 14.23 -31.74 -3.82
N SER A 139 13.94 -31.43 -2.56
CA SER A 139 14.77 -31.79 -1.40
C SER A 139 14.24 -33.01 -0.62
N ALA A 140 13.10 -33.56 -1.06
CA ALA A 140 12.47 -34.79 -0.56
C ALA A 140 12.68 -35.94 -1.56
#